data_AF-A0A0P9HHC7-F1
#
_entry.id   AF-A0A0P9HHC7-F1
#
_cell.length_a   1.000
_cell.length_b   1.000
_cell.length_c   1.000
_cell.angle_alpha   90.00
_cell.angle_beta   90.00
_cell.angle_gamma   90.00
#
_symmetry.space_group_name_H-M   'P 1'
#
loop_
_entity.id
_entity.type
_entity.pdbx_description
1 polymer ?
#
loop_
_entity_poly.entity_id
_entity_poly.type
_entity_poly.pdbx_seq_one_letter_code
_entity_poly.pdbx_strand_id
1 'polypeptide(L)' 'DASGPHDTIVALTDRVPLLLFDELNERRLVYTAEQQPDGAHRVTIAKGAVQAPQKTRSLE' A
#
# COMPACT_ATOMS: atom_id res chain seq x y z
N ASP A 1 4.29 -11.80 20.79
CA ASP A 1 3.52 -12.43 19.71
C ASP A 1 2.40 -11.53 19.24
N ALA A 2 2.59 -10.87 18.11
CA ALA A 2 1.57 -10.04 17.45
C ALA A 2 1.75 -10.16 15.93
N SER A 3 1.63 -11.38 15.42
CA SER A 3 1.63 -11.66 13.98
C SER A 3 0.43 -12.56 13.66
N GLY A 4 -0.76 -11.98 13.78
CA GLY A 4 -2.00 -12.58 13.32
C GLY A 4 -2.51 -11.85 12.06
N PRO A 5 -3.40 -12.46 11.26
CA PRO A 5 -4.02 -11.88 10.05
C PRO A 5 -4.91 -10.64 10.30
N HIS A 6 -4.78 -9.98 11.46
CA HIS A 6 -5.59 -8.85 11.90
C HIS A 6 -4.99 -7.49 11.54
N ASP A 7 -3.80 -7.45 10.95
CA ASP A 7 -3.07 -6.22 10.63
C ASP A 7 -3.12 -5.85 9.15
N THR A 8 -4.22 -6.13 8.45
CA THR A 8 -4.34 -5.76 7.03
C THR A 8 -5.65 -5.01 6.76
N ILE A 9 -5.58 -3.88 6.06
CA ILE A 9 -6.75 -3.15 5.54
C ILE A 9 -6.86 -3.44 4.04
N VAL A 10 -8.07 -3.75 3.58
CA VAL A 10 -8.37 -3.87 2.15
C VAL A 10 -9.35 -2.77 1.76
N ALA A 11 -8.98 -1.95 0.78
CA ALA A 11 -9.84 -0.96 0.16
C ALA A 11 -10.20 -1.39 -1.26
N LEU A 12 -11.47 -1.24 -1.63
CA LEU A 12 -11.99 -1.46 -2.98
C LEU A 12 -12.51 -0.14 -3.53
N THR A 13 -12.14 0.18 -4.76
CA THR A 13 -12.50 1.44 -5.41
C THR A 13 -12.71 1.22 -6.91
N ASP A 14 -13.69 1.89 -7.49
CA ASP A 14 -13.98 1.87 -8.93
C ASP A 14 -12.99 2.71 -9.76
N ARG A 15 -12.16 3.51 -9.08
CA ARG A 15 -11.14 4.38 -9.69
C ARG A 15 -9.78 4.13 -9.09
N VAL A 16 -8.73 4.50 -9.83
CA VAL A 16 -7.35 4.52 -9.33
C VAL A 16 -7.25 5.53 -8.18
N PRO A 17 -6.94 5.12 -6.94
CA PRO A 17 -6.96 6.01 -5.77
C PRO A 17 -5.62 6.75 -5.61
N LEU A 18 -5.30 7.66 -6.52
CA LEU A 18 -4.00 8.36 -6.56
C LEU A 18 -3.64 9.01 -5.21
N LEU A 19 -4.58 9.73 -4.60
CA LEU A 19 -4.38 10.40 -3.30
C LEU A 19 -4.09 9.42 -2.15
N LEU A 20 -4.61 8.20 -2.22
CA LEU A 20 -4.33 7.17 -1.21
C LEU A 20 -2.87 6.71 -1.31
N PHE A 21 -2.33 6.55 -2.52
CA PHE A 21 -0.96 6.08 -2.70
C PHE A 21 0.07 7.08 -2.16
N ASP A 22 -0.14 8.37 -2.38
CA ASP A 22 0.73 9.43 -1.85
C ASP A 22 0.79 9.36 -0.32
N GLU A 23 -0.38 9.31 0.34
CA GLU A 23 -0.47 9.20 1.80
C GLU A 23 0.19 7.92 2.34
N LEU A 24 0.00 6.78 1.68
CA LEU A 24 0.62 5.51 2.07
C LEU A 24 2.15 5.57 1.95
N ASN A 25 2.67 6.22 0.91
CA ASN A 25 4.10 6.40 0.69
C ASN A 25 4.72 7.37 1.71
N GLU A 26 4.06 8.50 1.99
CA GLU A 26 4.49 9.47 3.01
C GLU A 26 4.58 8.82 4.40
N ARG A 27 3.60 7.98 4.73
CA ARG A 27 3.59 7.19 5.98
C ARG A 27 4.50 5.96 5.94
N ARG A 28 5.12 5.69 4.80
CA ARG A 28 5.95 4.50 4.53
C ARG A 28 5.21 3.21 4.86
N LEU A 29 3.92 3.11 4.60
CA LEU A 29 3.17 1.88 4.82
C LEU A 29 3.39 0.90 3.69
N VAL A 30 3.49 -0.39 4.01
CA VAL A 30 3.55 -1.45 2.99
C VAL A 30 2.16 -1.67 2.41
N TYR A 31 2.04 -1.60 1.09
CA TYR A 31 0.79 -1.89 0.39
C TYR A 31 1.01 -2.53 -0.98
N THR A 32 -0.01 -3.21 -1.48
CA THR A 32 -0.13 -3.65 -2.88
C THR A 32 -1.39 -3.08 -3.50
N ALA A 33 -1.38 -2.87 -4.82
CA ALA A 33 -2.54 -2.43 -5.58
C ALA A 33 -2.64 -3.24 -6.88
N GLU A 34 -3.83 -3.76 -7.16
CA GLU A 34 -4.10 -4.57 -8.35
C GLU A 34 -5.47 -4.19 -8.94
N GLN A 35 -5.59 -4.21 -10.27
CA GLN A 35 -6.88 -4.09 -10.94
C GLN A 35 -7.55 -5.47 -11.00
N GLN A 36 -8.81 -5.53 -10.60
CA GLN A 36 -9.65 -6.72 -10.61
C GLN A 36 -10.32 -6.92 -11.98
N PRO A 37 -10.82 -8.12 -12.30
CA PRO A 37 -11.46 -8.41 -13.58
C PRO A 37 -12.70 -7.56 -13.89
N ASP A 38 -13.37 -7.03 -12.87
CA ASP A 38 -14.54 -6.14 -12.99
C ASP A 38 -14.15 -4.66 -13.21
N GLY A 39 -12.85 -4.37 -13.30
CA GLY A 39 -12.30 -3.03 -13.48
C GLY A 39 -12.07 -2.27 -12.17
N ALA A 40 -12.52 -2.79 -11.02
CA ALA A 40 -12.24 -2.19 -9.72
C ALA A 40 -10.75 -2.33 -9.37
N HIS A 41 -10.27 -1.49 -8.46
CA HIS A 41 -8.94 -1.60 -7.88
C HIS A 41 -9.04 -2.08 -6.44
N ARG A 42 -8.21 -3.08 -6.12
CA ARG A 42 -8.03 -3.58 -4.76
C ARG A 42 -6.69 -3.11 -4.23
N VAL A 43 -6.73 -2.40 -3.11
CA VAL A 43 -5.52 -1.96 -2.38
C VAL A 43 -5.46 -2.71 -1.06
N THR A 44 -4.35 -3.40 -0.81
CA THR A 44 -4.11 -4.15 0.43
C THR A 44 -2.98 -3.49 1.21
N ILE A 45 -3.26 -3.00 2.42
CA ILE A 45 -2.33 -2.24 3.26
C ILE A 45 -1.99 -3.07 4.49
N ALA A 46 -0.71 -3.34 4.73
CA ALA A 46 -0.23 -4.02 5.94
C ALA A 46 0.02 -2.99 7.06
N LYS A 47 -0.77 -3.05 8.14
CA LYS A 47 -0.56 -2.30 9.37
C LYS A 47 0.71 -2.78 10.07
N GLY A 48 1.47 -1.85 10.63
CA GLY A 48 2.69 -2.14 11.38
C GLY A 48 3.92 -2.49 10.53
N ALA A 49 3.74 -2.72 9.22
CA ALA A 49 4.85 -2.88 8.28
C ALA A 49 5.23 -1.53 7.68
N VAL A 50 6.44 -1.07 8.00
CA VAL A 50 7.01 0.17 7.45
C VAL A 50 7.94 -0.21 6.30
N GLN A 51 7.73 0.36 5.12
CA GLN A 51 8.67 0.26 4.00
C GLN A 51 10.03 0.73 4.48
N ALA A 52 11.06 -0.10 4.28
CA ALA A 52 12.43 0.32 4.52
C ALA A 52 12.69 1.60 3.70
N PRO A 53 13.36 2.62 4.26
CA PRO A 53 13.69 3.82 3.51
C PRO A 53 14.46 3.40 2.26
N GLN A 54 13.88 3.64 1.08
CA GLN A 54 14.58 3.42 -0.17
C GLN A 54 15.79 4.34 -0.15
N LYS A 55 17.01 3.77 -0.19
CA LYS A 55 18.22 4.54 -0.42
C LYS A 55 18.00 5.28 -1.73
N THR A 56 17.91 6.61 -1.68
CA THR A 56 18.04 7.46 -2.85
C THR A 56 19.30 6.98 -3.58
N ARG A 57 19.15 6.29 -4.70
CA ARG A 57 20.30 6.07 -5.57
C ARG A 57 20.62 7.46 -6.13
N SER A 58 21.65 8.09 -5.57
CA SER A 58 22.32 9.19 -6.24
C SER A 58 22.71 8.69 -7.62
N LEU A 59 22.15 9.32 -8.65
CA LEU A 59 22.69 9.25 -9.99
C LEU A 59 23.97 10.09 -9.94
N GLU A 60 25.11 9.41 -9.82
CA GLU A 60 26.41 9.97 -10.21
C GLU A 60 26.50 10.03 -11.74
#